data_AF-A0A352UD09-F1
#
_entry.id   AF-A0A352UD09-F1
#
_cell.length_a   1.000
_cell.length_b   1.000
_cell.length_c   1.000
_cell.angle_alpha   90.00
_cell.angle_beta   90.00
_cell.angle_gamma   90.00
#
_symmetry.space_group_name_H-M   'P 1'
#
loop_
_entity.id
_entity.type
_entity.pdbx_description
1 polymer ?
#
loop_
_entity_poly.entity_id
_entity_poly.type
_entity_poly.pdbx_seq_one_letter_code
_entity_poly.pdbx_strand_id
1 'polypeptide(L)'
;DPEQINALRLFGSHLGTIFLIGKELCQLDAVGSLSKKADEDLMNKKKSLPVVMAFENATASGRRKLGDYYFKRVLEPDDLPGLAELVNELGGTDSARAVLETEKSSAFAALESTGLNSEGKALLAEYMSLMMESTSAD
;
A
#
# COMPACT_ATOMS: atom_id res chain seq x y z
N ASP A 1 5.05 -16.60 26.67
CA ASP A 1 3.60 -16.89 26.71
C ASP A 1 3.09 -17.01 25.26
N PRO A 2 2.43 -18.11 24.86
CA PRO A 2 1.92 -18.30 23.51
C PRO A 2 0.97 -17.20 23.02
N GLU A 3 0.15 -16.63 23.90
CA GLU A 3 -0.77 -15.54 23.54
C GLU A 3 -0.01 -14.26 23.17
N GLN A 4 0.95 -13.88 24.02
CA GLN A 4 1.88 -12.78 23.75
C GLN A 4 2.65 -12.98 22.42
N ILE A 5 3.16 -14.19 22.15
CA ILE A 5 3.87 -14.48 20.89
C ILE A 5 2.93 -14.30 19.70
N ASN A 6 1.69 -14.78 19.79
CA ASN A 6 0.72 -14.64 18.72
C ASN A 6 0.33 -13.18 18.49
N ALA A 7 0.13 -12.39 19.55
CA ALA A 7 -0.16 -10.96 19.45
C ALA A 7 0.99 -10.19 18.79
N LEU A 8 2.25 -10.47 19.14
CA LEU A 8 3.42 -9.88 18.49
C LEU A 8 3.53 -10.27 17.02
N ARG A 9 3.23 -11.54 16.68
CA ARG A 9 3.19 -12.01 15.29
C ARG A 9 2.12 -11.27 14.48
N LEU A 10 0.92 -11.08 15.05
CA LEU A 10 -0.17 -10.35 14.40
C LEU A 10 0.21 -8.87 14.20
N PHE A 11 0.74 -8.22 15.24
CA PHE A 11 1.25 -6.85 15.14
C PHE A 11 2.27 -6.71 14.00
N GLY A 12 3.29 -7.58 13.96
CA GLY A 12 4.29 -7.56 12.91
C GLY A 12 3.73 -7.81 11.51
N SER A 13 2.72 -8.69 11.38
CA SER A 13 2.04 -8.95 10.11
C SER A 13 1.27 -7.73 9.60
N HIS A 14 0.52 -7.05 10.48
CA HIS A 14 -0.17 -5.82 10.14
C HIS A 14 0.83 -4.71 9.78
N LEU A 15 1.91 -4.57 10.57
CA LEU A 15 2.96 -3.59 10.31
C LEU A 15 3.61 -3.78 8.93
N GLY A 16 3.96 -5.01 8.56
CA GLY A 16 4.52 -5.31 7.24
C GLY A 16 3.53 -4.99 6.10
N THR A 17 2.24 -5.23 6.33
CA THR A 17 1.18 -4.93 5.37
C THR A 17 1.00 -3.42 5.21
N ILE A 18 0.95 -2.66 6.30
CA ILE A 18 0.91 -1.19 6.32
C ILE A 18 2.07 -0.61 5.52
N PHE A 19 3.29 -1.07 5.78
CA PHE A 19 4.48 -0.61 5.07
C PHE A 19 4.41 -0.86 3.56
N LEU A 20 3.98 -2.06 3.17
CA LEU A 20 3.85 -2.40 1.75
C LEU A 20 2.80 -1.54 1.05
N ILE A 21 1.61 -1.37 1.65
CA ILE A 21 0.53 -0.57 1.06
C ILE A 21 0.96 0.91 0.99
N GLY A 22 1.54 1.45 2.06
CA GLY A 22 2.04 2.83 2.08
C GLY A 22 3.06 3.09 0.96
N LYS A 23 4.00 2.17 0.76
CA LYS A 23 4.97 2.25 -0.33
C LYS A 23 4.31 2.22 -1.71
N GLU A 24 3.31 1.35 -1.91
CA GLU A 24 2.60 1.25 -3.19
C GLU A 24 1.72 2.46 -3.50
N LEU A 25 1.17 3.11 -2.48
CA LEU A 25 0.46 4.39 -2.62
C LEU A 25 1.42 5.51 -3.00
N CYS A 26 2.52 5.67 -2.27
CA CYS A 26 3.56 6.67 -2.57
C CYS A 26 4.13 6.49 -3.99
N GLN A 27 4.34 5.24 -4.41
CA GLN A 27 4.78 4.92 -5.77
C GLN A 27 3.86 5.48 -6.85
N LEU A 28 2.53 5.44 -6.65
CA LEU A 28 1.57 5.98 -7.61
C LEU A 28 1.51 7.52 -7.56
N ASP A 29 1.58 8.10 -6.35
CA ASP A 29 1.51 9.55 -6.17
C ASP A 29 2.71 10.29 -6.76
N ALA A 30 3.86 9.61 -6.85
CA ALA A 30 5.12 10.20 -7.27
C ALA A 30 5.74 9.52 -8.51
N VAL A 31 4.86 9.03 -9.40
CA VAL A 31 5.23 8.59 -10.76
C VAL A 31 5.99 9.71 -11.48
N GLY A 32 7.15 9.37 -12.03
CA GLY A 32 8.02 10.33 -12.73
C GLY A 32 8.83 11.27 -11.82
N SER A 33 8.65 11.22 -10.48
CA SER A 33 9.46 11.95 -9.51
C SER A 33 10.24 11.05 -8.53
N LEU A 34 9.83 9.78 -8.37
CA LEU A 34 10.54 8.79 -7.54
C LEU A 34 11.73 8.13 -8.26
N SER A 35 12.43 7.27 -7.50
CA SER A 35 13.52 6.44 -8.02
C SER A 35 13.11 5.62 -9.25
N LYS A 36 14.05 5.38 -10.17
CA LYS A 36 13.88 4.55 -11.38
C LYS A 36 13.22 3.17 -11.11
N LYS A 37 13.44 2.60 -9.93
CA LYS A 37 12.87 1.30 -9.53
C LYS A 37 11.35 1.35 -9.32
N ALA A 38 10.82 2.47 -8.83
CA ALA A 38 9.38 2.67 -8.66
C ALA A 38 8.66 2.68 -10.01
N ASP A 39 9.23 3.37 -11.00
CA ASP A 39 8.70 3.36 -12.36
C ASP A 39 8.81 1.96 -13.00
N GLU A 40 9.92 1.25 -12.79
CA GLU A 40 10.11 -0.12 -13.29
C GLU A 40 9.03 -1.10 -12.79
N ASP A 41 8.63 -1.04 -11.52
CA ASP A 41 7.58 -1.92 -10.98
C ASP A 41 6.24 -1.69 -11.70
N LEU A 42 5.88 -0.43 -11.99
CA LEU A 42 4.65 -0.09 -12.70
C LEU A 42 4.73 -0.43 -14.19
N MET A 43 5.88 -0.17 -14.84
CA MET A 43 6.17 -0.59 -16.22
C MET A 43 6.08 -2.11 -16.39
N ASN A 44 6.50 -2.87 -15.38
CA ASN A 44 6.38 -4.33 -15.31
C ASN A 44 4.96 -4.80 -14.95
N LYS A 45 3.99 -3.89 -14.86
CA LYS A 45 2.57 -4.19 -14.60
C LYS A 45 2.37 -4.94 -13.28
N LYS A 46 3.16 -4.59 -12.26
CA LYS A 46 2.99 -5.13 -10.91
C LYS A 46 1.55 -4.89 -10.46
N LYS A 47 0.90 -5.94 -9.98
CA LYS A 47 -0.47 -5.89 -9.44
C LYS A 47 -0.46 -5.40 -8.00
N SER A 48 -0.06 -4.15 -7.80
CA SER A 48 -0.13 -3.50 -6.49
C SER A 48 -1.58 -3.41 -5.99
N LEU A 49 -1.78 -3.28 -4.68
CA LEU A 49 -3.11 -3.18 -4.10
C LEU A 49 -3.98 -2.08 -4.75
N PRO A 50 -3.52 -0.83 -4.93
CA PRO A 50 -4.34 0.21 -5.56
C PRO A 50 -4.74 -0.13 -7.01
N VAL A 51 -3.88 -0.81 -7.78
CA VAL A 51 -4.22 -1.27 -9.14
C VAL A 51 -5.33 -2.31 -9.09
N VAL A 52 -5.21 -3.32 -8.22
CA VAL A 52 -6.21 -4.39 -8.10
C VAL A 52 -7.56 -3.81 -7.67
N MET A 53 -7.55 -2.89 -6.69
CA MET A 53 -8.75 -2.19 -6.24
C MET A 53 -9.38 -1.35 -7.35
N ALA A 54 -8.58 -0.69 -8.20
CA ALA A 54 -9.11 0.02 -9.37
C ALA A 54 -9.81 -0.93 -10.36
N PHE A 55 -9.26 -2.13 -10.61
CA PHE A 55 -9.92 -3.14 -11.45
C PHE A 55 -11.23 -3.65 -10.82
N GLU A 56 -11.25 -3.84 -9.51
CA GLU A 56 -12.41 -4.30 -8.76
C GLU A 56 -13.56 -3.28 -8.81
N ASN A 57 -13.24 -2.01 -8.54
CA ASN A 57 -14.20 -0.91 -8.50
C ASN A 57 -14.68 -0.45 -9.89
N ALA A 58 -13.88 -0.67 -10.93
CA ALA A 58 -14.17 -0.12 -12.24
C ALA A 58 -15.44 -0.70 -12.88
N THR A 59 -16.17 0.18 -13.57
CA THR A 59 -17.20 -0.23 -14.52
C THR A 59 -16.59 -1.03 -15.67
N ALA A 60 -17.43 -1.66 -16.51
CA ALA A 60 -16.95 -2.34 -17.71
C ALA A 60 -16.12 -1.42 -18.64
N SER A 61 -16.42 -0.11 -18.69
CA SER A 61 -15.63 0.86 -19.46
C SER A 61 -14.28 1.15 -18.79
N GLY A 62 -14.28 1.38 -17.47
CA GLY A 62 -13.04 1.60 -16.71
C GLY A 62 -12.09 0.39 -16.76
N ARG A 63 -12.62 -0.83 -16.62
CA ARG A 63 -11.84 -2.06 -16.75
C ARG A 63 -11.21 -2.23 -18.13
N ARG A 64 -11.89 -1.80 -19.20
CA ARG A 64 -11.30 -1.80 -20.55
C ARG A 64 -10.14 -0.82 -20.65
N LYS A 65 -10.32 0.41 -20.16
CA LYS A 65 -9.24 1.43 -20.15
C LYS A 65 -8.00 0.96 -19.36
N LEU A 66 -8.18 0.39 -18.17
CA LEU A 66 -7.08 -0.22 -17.42
C LEU A 66 -6.49 -1.40 -18.19
N GLY A 67 -7.35 -2.22 -18.78
CA GLY A 67 -6.96 -3.31 -19.67
C GLY A 67 -6.06 -2.85 -20.80
N ASP A 68 -6.36 -1.71 -21.45
CA ASP A 68 -5.55 -1.19 -22.57
C ASP A 68 -4.10 -0.95 -22.14
N TYR A 69 -3.86 -0.35 -20.96
CA TYR A 69 -2.51 -0.24 -20.39
C TYR A 69 -1.88 -1.61 -20.09
N TYR A 70 -2.65 -2.52 -19.49
CA TYR A 70 -2.14 -3.85 -19.09
C TYR A 70 -1.95 -4.81 -20.27
N PHE A 71 -2.62 -4.61 -21.41
CA PHE A 71 -2.48 -5.40 -22.63
C PHE A 71 -1.40 -4.88 -23.59
N LYS A 72 -0.92 -3.63 -23.43
CA LYS A 72 0.25 -3.15 -24.16
C LYS A 72 1.41 -4.13 -24.02
N ARG A 73 2.12 -4.42 -25.13
CA ARG A 73 3.30 -5.31 -25.11
C ARG A 73 4.39 -4.79 -24.19
N VAL A 74 4.63 -3.48 -24.22
CA VAL A 74 5.55 -2.75 -23.35
C VAL A 74 4.79 -1.52 -22.85
N LEU A 75 4.85 -1.27 -21.54
CA LEU A 75 4.35 -0.05 -20.94
C LEU A 75 5.52 0.93 -20.87
N GLU A 76 5.42 2.05 -21.57
CA GLU A 76 6.50 3.04 -21.68
C GLU A 76 6.47 4.00 -20.48
N PRO A 77 7.57 4.69 -20.14
CA PRO A 77 7.57 5.70 -19.06
C PRO A 77 6.50 6.79 -19.23
N ASP A 78 6.25 7.23 -20.46
CA ASP A 78 5.24 8.25 -20.78
C ASP A 78 3.80 7.77 -20.53
N ASP A 79 3.57 6.46 -20.40
CA ASP A 79 2.26 5.90 -20.07
C ASP A 79 1.94 5.95 -18.57
N LEU A 80 2.96 6.06 -17.72
CA LEU A 80 2.82 5.88 -16.28
C LEU A 80 1.94 6.97 -15.63
N PRO A 81 2.08 8.27 -15.95
CA PRO A 81 1.22 9.30 -15.35
C PRO A 81 -0.26 9.06 -15.65
N GLY A 82 -0.58 8.70 -16.90
CA GLY A 82 -1.96 8.40 -17.31
C GLY A 82 -2.52 7.12 -16.69
N LEU A 83 -1.67 6.12 -16.44
CA LEU A 83 -2.08 4.93 -15.69
C LEU A 83 -2.36 5.26 -14.21
N ALA A 84 -1.48 6.03 -13.58
CA ALA A 84 -1.65 6.42 -12.17
C ALA A 84 -2.92 7.26 -11.96
N GLU A 85 -3.16 8.24 -12.85
CA GLU A 85 -4.38 9.04 -12.85
C GLU A 85 -5.63 8.15 -13.00
N LEU A 86 -5.62 7.21 -13.95
CA LEU A 86 -6.75 6.29 -14.15
C LEU A 86 -7.00 5.38 -12.92
N VAL A 87 -5.94 4.90 -12.26
CA VAL A 87 -6.07 4.12 -11.01
C VAL A 87 -6.73 4.96 -9.91
N ASN A 88 -6.38 6.24 -9.82
CA ASN A 88 -6.99 7.17 -8.87
C ASN A 88 -8.46 7.47 -9.22
N GLU A 89 -8.77 7.79 -10.48
CA GLU A 89 -10.14 8.04 -10.96
C GLU A 89 -11.09 6.86 -10.71
N LEU A 90 -10.58 5.64 -10.79
CA LEU A 90 -11.35 4.42 -10.56
C LEU A 90 -11.40 4.03 -9.07
N GLY A 91 -10.93 4.91 -8.17
CA GLY A 91 -11.02 4.74 -6.71
C GLY A 91 -10.05 3.71 -6.15
N GLY A 92 -9.01 3.32 -6.89
CA GLY A 92 -8.02 2.33 -6.44
C GLY A 92 -7.21 2.83 -5.25
N THR A 93 -6.71 4.06 -5.33
CA THR A 93 -5.92 4.72 -4.29
C THR A 93 -6.72 4.89 -2.99
N ASP A 94 -7.95 5.41 -3.08
CA ASP A 94 -8.81 5.60 -1.91
C ASP A 94 -9.18 4.28 -1.23
N SER A 95 -9.46 3.24 -2.02
CA SER A 95 -9.77 1.90 -1.48
C SER A 95 -8.56 1.27 -0.80
N ALA A 96 -7.37 1.38 -1.41
CA ALA A 96 -6.13 0.92 -0.79
C ALA A 96 -5.82 1.70 0.50
N ARG A 97 -6.11 3.01 0.55
CA ARG A 97 -5.99 3.83 1.76
C ARG A 97 -6.97 3.38 2.85
N ALA A 98 -8.19 2.97 2.50
CA ALA A 98 -9.14 2.41 3.46
C ALA A 98 -8.64 1.08 4.07
N VAL A 99 -8.02 0.22 3.25
CA VAL A 99 -7.35 -1.00 3.74
C VAL A 99 -6.20 -0.65 4.68
N LEU A 100 -5.38 0.34 4.29
CA LEU A 100 -4.27 0.82 5.12
C LEU A 100 -4.75 1.26 6.52
N GLU A 101 -5.85 2.03 6.62
CA GLU A 101 -6.41 2.43 7.91
C GLU A 101 -6.97 1.25 8.73
N THR A 102 -7.52 0.24 8.05
CA THR A 102 -7.99 -0.99 8.69
C THR A 102 -6.83 -1.79 9.28
N GLU A 103 -5.73 -1.90 8.55
CA GLU A 103 -4.51 -2.57 9.00
C GLU A 103 -3.87 -1.83 10.19
N LYS A 104 -3.86 -0.48 10.18
CA LYS A 104 -3.39 0.32 11.34
C LYS A 104 -4.21 0.03 12.59
N SER A 105 -5.54 0.04 12.45
CA SER A 105 -6.45 -0.25 13.56
C SER A 105 -6.21 -1.65 14.12
N SER A 106 -5.96 -2.62 13.23
CA SER A 106 -5.66 -4.00 13.60
C SER A 106 -4.29 -4.17 14.26
N ALA A 107 -3.28 -3.42 13.79
CA ALA A 107 -1.97 -3.37 14.41
C ALA A 107 -2.05 -2.84 15.84
N PHE A 108 -2.75 -1.72 16.07
CA PHE A 108 -2.94 -1.19 17.42
C PHE A 108 -3.67 -2.17 18.34
N ALA A 109 -4.72 -2.83 17.87
CA ALA A 109 -5.44 -3.85 18.66
C ALA A 109 -4.54 -5.05 19.01
N ALA A 110 -3.71 -5.51 18.06
CA ALA A 110 -2.74 -6.57 18.30
C ALA A 110 -1.67 -6.15 19.31
N LEU A 111 -1.16 -4.91 19.21
CA LEU A 111 -0.18 -4.34 20.12
C LEU A 111 -0.71 -4.28 21.56
N GLU A 112 -1.97 -3.85 21.73
CA GLU A 112 -2.60 -3.82 23.05
C GLU A 112 -2.73 -5.21 23.69
N SER A 113 -2.86 -6.24 22.86
CA SER A 113 -2.99 -7.64 23.27
C SER A 113 -1.65 -8.36 23.53
N THR A 114 -0.51 -7.68 23.39
CA THR A 114 0.83 -8.30 23.53
C THR A 114 1.23 -8.63 24.97
N GLY A 115 0.52 -8.10 25.98
CA GLY A 115 0.93 -8.23 27.38
C GLY A 115 2.25 -7.53 27.72
N LEU A 116 2.81 -6.72 26.81
CA LEU A 116 3.97 -5.86 27.09
C LEU A 116 3.60 -4.75 28.08
N ASN A 117 4.61 -4.27 28.80
CA ASN A 117 4.49 -3.07 29.61
C ASN A 117 4.30 -1.81 28.73
N SER A 118 3.97 -0.69 29.36
CA SER A 118 3.70 0.56 28.64
C SER A 118 4.89 1.06 27.81
N GLU A 119 6.13 0.88 28.30
CA GLU A 119 7.34 1.25 27.56
C GLU A 119 7.51 0.42 26.28
N GLY A 120 7.33 -0.90 26.36
CA GLY A 120 7.43 -1.78 25.20
C GLY A 120 6.35 -1.50 24.15
N LYS A 121 5.13 -1.20 24.59
CA LYS A 121 4.05 -0.78 23.70
C LYS A 121 4.36 0.56 23.04
N ALA A 122 4.83 1.55 23.80
CA ALA A 122 5.19 2.86 23.27
C ALA A 122 6.29 2.77 22.20
N LEU A 123 7.33 1.97 22.45
CA LEU A 123 8.43 1.76 21.50
C LEU A 123 7.94 1.18 20.15
N LEU A 124 7.06 0.18 20.19
CA LEU A 124 6.53 -0.43 18.97
C LEU A 124 5.55 0.49 18.23
N ALA A 125 4.77 1.30 18.96
CA ALA A 125 3.92 2.32 18.36
C ALA A 125 4.74 3.42 17.67
N GLU A 126 5.82 3.87 18.30
CA GLU A 126 6.77 4.83 17.70
C GLU A 126 7.41 4.25 16.43
N TYR A 127 7.85 2.98 16.47
CA TYR A 127 8.40 2.31 15.30
C TYR A 127 7.39 2.24 14.14
N MET A 128 6.12 1.97 14.43
CA MET A 128 5.07 1.99 13.40
C MET A 128 4.89 3.38 12.79
N SER A 129 4.88 4.44 13.59
CA SER A 129 4.81 5.83 13.09
C SER A 129 5.99 6.17 12.18
N LEU A 130 7.21 5.84 12.60
CA LEU A 130 8.43 6.07 11.79
C LEU A 130 8.38 5.33 10.44
N MET A 131 7.92 4.07 10.45
CA MET A 131 7.76 3.29 9.22
C MET A 131 6.74 3.93 8.28
N MET A 132 5.67 4.52 8.82
CA MET A 132 4.66 5.21 8.00
C MET A 132 5.18 6.51 7.42
N GLU A 133 5.93 7.31 8.19
CA GLU A 133 6.57 8.54 7.71
C GLU A 133 7.53 8.25 6.55
N SER A 134 8.30 7.16 6.63
CA SER A 134 9.21 6.72 5.56
C SER A 134 8.51 6.33 4.26
N THR A 135 7.20 6.07 4.30
CA THR A 135 6.39 5.77 3.12
C THR A 135 5.62 6.98 2.59
N SER A 136 5.83 8.17 3.19
CA SER A 136 5.11 9.40 2.84
C SER A 136 5.97 10.50 2.22
N ALA A 137 7.30 10.30 2.14
CA ALA A 137 8.22 11.29 1.61
C ALA A 137 9.45 10.65 0.93
N ASP A 138 9.63 11.00 -0.35
CA ASP A 138 10.82 11.72 -0.84
C ASP A 138 10.34 13.04 -1.47
#